data_AF-A0A8T6LME5-F1
#
_entry.id   AF-A0A8T6LME5-F1
#
_cell.length_a   1.000
_cell.length_b   1.000
_cell.length_c   1.000
_cell.angle_alpha   90.00
_cell.angle_beta   90.00
_cell.angle_gamma   90.00
#
_symmetry.space_group_name_H-M   'P 1'
#
loop_
_entity.id
_entity.type
_entity.pdbx_description
1 polymer ?
#
loop_
_entity_poly.entity_id
_entity_poly.type
_entity_poly.pdbx_seq_one_letter_code
_entity_poly.pdbx_strand_id
1 'polypeptide(L)'
;MGWMLPALTAEKLENQRDVVKNERRQRYDNQPYGDWDERMLAMVYPPGHPYRHPVIGSLEDIDGFTLDDLESFFRAYYAPDNAVLTLCGGFEAGRALEWIKRYFGDIPPGAGTRMIPGDADAERENHVDAGRTVEADVPLTRVYAGMRVPTFDDPNFYAADVAGDILGRGRASRLHRSLVLERRLAKDVAAHVFPLMTGAAMMVVQATGNLGVDPGELAAAVVEQIEGLGAISSEEVARAVAMAETAILGQLEVVAQRADLLSMFATQFGDPARISTEIDRLRAVTPEAVQTLVEERLEPGNRAILTYVPRASA
;
A
#
# COMPACT_ATOMS: atom_id res chain seq x y z
N MET A 1 5.38 23.30 9.13
CA MET A 1 4.58 23.90 8.04
C MET A 1 4.88 25.39 7.87
N GLY A 2 4.76 26.27 8.88
CA GLY A 2 5.02 27.71 8.67
C GLY A 2 6.50 28.08 8.60
N TRP A 3 7.19 28.03 9.73
CA TRP A 3 8.49 28.69 9.91
C TRP A 3 9.72 27.78 9.80
N MET A 4 9.62 26.66 9.07
CA MET A 4 10.73 25.69 8.99
C MET A 4 11.78 26.02 7.92
N LEU A 5 11.44 26.81 6.89
CA LEU A 5 12.39 27.15 5.81
C LEU A 5 13.71 27.74 6.33
N PRO A 6 13.73 28.72 7.25
CA PRO A 6 15.00 29.26 7.77
C PRO A 6 15.85 28.24 8.54
N ALA A 7 15.24 27.12 8.98
CA ALA A 7 15.95 26.06 9.69
C ALA A 7 16.56 25.02 8.74
N LEU A 8 16.23 25.05 7.43
CA LEU A 8 16.83 24.21 6.40
C LEU A 8 18.18 24.82 5.98
N THR A 9 19.25 24.07 6.15
CA THR A 9 20.61 24.49 5.77
C THR A 9 21.28 23.39 4.95
N ALA A 10 22.25 23.77 4.12
CA ALA A 10 23.02 22.79 3.34
C ALA A 10 23.69 21.73 4.23
N GLU A 11 24.25 22.14 5.38
CA GLU A 11 24.83 21.22 6.36
C GLU A 11 23.81 20.19 6.88
N LYS A 12 22.59 20.63 7.22
CA LYS A 12 21.54 19.72 7.67
C LYS A 12 21.05 18.82 6.55
N LEU A 13 20.95 19.32 5.33
CA LEU A 13 20.59 18.52 4.16
C LEU A 13 21.61 17.39 3.97
N GLU A 14 22.91 17.69 3.93
CA GLU A 14 23.95 16.66 3.75
C GLU A 14 23.93 15.63 4.87
N ASN A 15 23.80 16.07 6.13
CA ASN A 15 23.66 15.16 7.27
C ASN A 15 22.41 14.25 7.13
N GLN A 16 21.27 14.81 6.71
CA GLN A 16 20.05 14.02 6.50
C GLN A 16 20.14 13.10 5.29
N ARG A 17 20.85 13.48 4.23
CA ARG A 17 21.08 12.66 3.04
C ARG A 17 21.75 11.34 3.41
N ASP A 18 22.79 11.40 4.23
CA ASP A 18 23.48 10.19 4.72
C ASP A 18 22.58 9.33 5.61
N VAL A 19 21.71 9.95 6.42
CA VAL A 19 20.71 9.22 7.22
C VAL A 19 19.72 8.48 6.31
N VAL A 20 19.16 9.14 5.30
CA VAL A 20 18.20 8.54 4.37
C VAL A 20 18.84 7.41 3.56
N LYS A 21 20.08 7.57 3.11
CA LYS A 21 20.84 6.47 2.47
C LYS A 21 21.00 5.27 3.39
N ASN A 22 21.31 5.50 4.66
CA ASN A 22 21.44 4.42 5.64
C ASN A 22 20.10 3.76 5.93
N GLU A 23 19.01 4.53 6.01
CA GLU A 23 17.64 3.99 6.12
C GLU A 23 17.29 3.11 4.92
N ARG A 24 17.58 3.57 3.69
CA ARG A 24 17.36 2.78 2.47
C ARG A 24 18.14 1.47 2.53
N ARG A 25 19.43 1.51 2.87
CA ARG A 25 20.25 0.30 3.03
C ARG A 25 19.69 -0.65 4.09
N GLN A 26 19.23 -0.10 5.21
CA GLN A 26 18.72 -0.90 6.33
C GLN A 26 17.34 -1.51 6.05
N ARG A 27 16.47 -0.83 5.32
CA ARG A 27 15.09 -1.26 5.06
C ARG A 27 14.92 -2.05 3.76
N TYR A 28 15.73 -1.75 2.75
CA TYR A 28 15.62 -2.31 1.40
C TYR A 28 16.84 -3.18 1.08
N ASP A 29 18.01 -2.56 0.92
CA ASP A 29 19.16 -3.24 0.28
C ASP A 29 19.72 -4.41 1.09
N ASN A 30 19.70 -4.34 2.42
CA ASN A 30 20.25 -5.36 3.32
C ASN A 30 19.19 -6.26 3.98
N GLN A 31 17.90 -6.13 3.62
CA GLN A 31 16.86 -7.01 4.13
C GLN A 31 16.60 -8.13 3.11
N PRO A 32 16.46 -9.39 3.56
CA PRO A 32 15.94 -10.44 2.70
C PRO A 32 14.61 -10.01 2.08
N TYR A 33 14.52 -10.09 0.75
CA TYR A 33 13.37 -9.64 -0.04
C TYR A 33 13.07 -8.14 0.08
N GLY A 34 13.94 -7.31 0.66
CA GLY A 34 13.62 -5.91 1.00
C GLY A 34 13.29 -5.00 -0.18
N ASP A 35 13.71 -5.37 -1.39
CA ASP A 35 13.44 -4.66 -2.64
C ASP A 35 12.20 -5.17 -3.40
N TRP A 36 11.38 -6.02 -2.77
CA TRP A 36 10.22 -6.64 -3.43
C TRP A 36 9.17 -5.62 -3.86
N ASP A 37 8.91 -4.61 -3.03
CA ASP A 37 7.91 -3.58 -3.27
C ASP A 37 8.35 -2.67 -4.41
N GLU A 38 9.61 -2.21 -4.40
CA GLU A 38 10.20 -1.44 -5.49
C GLU A 38 10.09 -2.17 -6.84
N ARG A 39 10.44 -3.46 -6.86
CA ARG A 39 10.31 -4.28 -8.07
C ARG A 39 8.85 -4.46 -8.48
N MET A 40 7.98 -4.76 -7.53
CA MET A 40 6.56 -5.01 -7.81
C MET A 40 5.87 -3.76 -8.34
N LEU A 41 6.08 -2.60 -7.71
CA LEU A 41 5.56 -1.31 -8.19
C LEU A 41 6.01 -1.01 -9.62
N ALA A 42 7.28 -1.26 -9.94
CA ALA A 42 7.82 -1.08 -11.29
C ALA A 42 7.27 -2.08 -12.32
N MET A 43 6.83 -3.27 -11.89
CA MET A 43 6.20 -4.28 -12.74
C MET A 43 4.70 -4.03 -12.94
N VAL A 44 4.01 -3.55 -11.92
CA VAL A 44 2.56 -3.32 -11.91
C VAL A 44 2.20 -2.01 -12.61
N TYR A 45 2.90 -0.92 -12.33
CA TYR A 45 2.57 0.40 -12.85
C TYR A 45 3.45 0.81 -14.03
N PRO A 46 2.90 1.34 -15.14
CA PRO A 46 3.68 1.68 -16.33
C PRO A 46 4.63 2.88 -16.10
N PRO A 47 5.65 3.06 -16.96
CA PRO A 47 6.51 4.24 -16.93
C PRO A 47 5.69 5.55 -16.92
N GLY A 48 6.05 6.47 -16.02
CA GLY A 48 5.35 7.75 -15.86
C GLY A 48 4.23 7.75 -14.80
N HIS A 49 3.77 6.58 -14.36
CA HIS A 49 2.77 6.49 -13.29
C HIS A 49 3.39 6.83 -11.91
N PRO A 50 2.71 7.64 -11.07
CA PRO A 50 3.27 8.11 -9.78
C PRO A 50 3.59 6.99 -8.77
N TYR A 51 2.88 5.87 -8.83
CA TYR A 51 3.14 4.71 -7.95
C TYR A 51 4.20 3.74 -8.48
N ARG A 52 4.90 4.04 -9.57
CA ARG A 52 5.91 3.11 -10.13
C ARG A 52 7.13 2.91 -9.23
N HIS A 53 7.37 3.79 -8.27
CA HIS A 53 8.55 3.76 -7.39
C HIS A 53 8.15 3.87 -5.91
N PRO A 54 8.98 3.38 -4.97
CA PRO A 54 8.71 3.51 -3.56
C PRO A 54 8.83 4.98 -3.10
N VAL A 55 8.24 5.27 -1.94
CA VAL A 55 8.24 6.62 -1.32
C VAL A 55 9.66 7.12 -1.06
N ILE A 56 10.59 6.23 -0.71
CA ILE A 56 11.98 6.61 -0.39
C ILE A 56 12.79 7.09 -1.61
N GLY A 57 12.32 6.80 -2.84
CA GLY A 57 13.00 7.17 -4.08
C GLY A 57 14.28 6.37 -4.35
N SER A 58 14.96 6.68 -5.46
CA SER A 58 16.22 6.02 -5.85
C SER A 58 17.44 6.63 -5.14
N LEU A 59 18.56 5.90 -5.09
CA LEU A 59 19.82 6.47 -4.58
C LEU A 59 20.29 7.67 -5.42
N GLU A 60 20.05 7.65 -6.73
CA GLU A 60 20.38 8.75 -7.63
C GLU A 60 19.57 10.01 -7.29
N ASP A 61 18.26 9.87 -7.04
CA ASP A 61 17.41 10.98 -6.61
C ASP A 61 17.82 11.49 -5.22
N ILE A 62 18.11 10.57 -4.30
CA ILE A 62 18.62 10.92 -2.95
C ILE A 62 19.96 11.65 -3.04
N ASP A 63 20.82 11.35 -4.02
CA ASP A 63 22.09 12.04 -4.25
C ASP A 63 21.91 13.39 -4.96
N GLY A 64 20.98 13.46 -5.91
CA GLY A 64 20.78 14.62 -6.77
C GLY A 64 19.96 15.75 -6.13
N PHE A 65 19.17 15.46 -5.09
CA PHE A 65 18.24 16.44 -4.52
C PHE A 65 18.97 17.65 -3.90
N THR A 66 18.57 18.87 -4.25
CA THR A 66 19.22 20.11 -3.79
C THR A 66 18.47 20.82 -2.67
N LEU A 67 19.10 21.82 -2.03
CA LEU A 67 18.40 22.65 -1.04
C LEU A 67 17.26 23.45 -1.67
N ASP A 68 17.44 23.92 -2.90
CA ASP A 68 16.42 24.68 -3.64
C ASP A 68 15.21 23.80 -3.97
N ASP A 69 15.43 22.52 -4.29
CA ASP A 69 14.35 21.55 -4.47
C ASP A 69 13.55 21.37 -3.16
N LEU A 70 14.22 21.36 -1.99
CA LEU A 70 13.60 21.15 -0.68
C LEU A 70 12.73 22.35 -0.34
N GLU A 71 13.27 23.56 -0.54
CA GLU A 71 12.52 24.79 -0.34
C GLU A 71 11.33 24.89 -1.29
N SER A 72 11.52 24.51 -2.55
CA SER A 72 10.47 24.52 -3.57
C SER A 72 9.36 23.53 -3.21
N PHE A 73 9.71 22.31 -2.80
CA PHE A 73 8.76 21.31 -2.34
C PHE A 73 8.02 21.75 -1.08
N PHE A 74 8.72 22.34 -0.11
CA PHE A 74 8.10 22.84 1.12
C PHE A 74 7.11 23.96 0.81
N ARG A 75 7.49 24.98 0.04
CA ARG A 75 6.60 26.08 -0.36
C ARG A 75 5.40 25.58 -1.18
N ALA A 76 5.59 24.50 -1.92
CA ALA A 76 4.57 23.89 -2.76
C ALA A 76 3.49 23.15 -1.97
N TYR A 77 3.90 22.35 -0.99
CA TYR A 77 3.01 21.35 -0.37
C TYR A 77 2.75 21.59 1.11
N TYR A 78 3.59 22.36 1.83
CA TYR A 78 3.50 22.57 3.27
C TYR A 78 2.76 23.86 3.65
N ALA A 79 1.48 23.96 3.25
CA ALA A 79 0.64 25.13 3.45
C ALA A 79 -0.70 24.78 4.14
N PRO A 80 -1.32 25.71 4.90
CA PRO A 80 -2.51 25.42 5.70
C PRO A 80 -3.77 25.10 4.88
N ASP A 81 -3.85 25.57 3.64
CA ASP A 81 -4.88 25.22 2.65
C ASP A 81 -4.68 23.82 2.02
N ASN A 82 -3.57 23.15 2.33
CA ASN A 82 -3.24 21.77 1.94
C ASN A 82 -2.94 20.89 3.18
N ALA A 83 -3.56 21.19 4.32
CA ALA A 83 -3.27 20.52 5.59
C ALA A 83 -4.53 20.21 6.39
N VAL A 84 -4.53 19.05 7.05
CA VAL A 84 -5.52 18.69 8.06
C VAL A 84 -4.81 18.56 9.40
N LEU A 85 -5.28 19.31 10.41
CA LEU A 85 -4.85 19.16 11.80
C LEU A 85 -5.96 18.47 12.59
N THR A 86 -5.71 17.23 12.99
CA THR A 86 -6.65 16.46 13.81
C THR A 86 -6.22 16.46 15.27
N LEU A 87 -7.16 16.77 16.15
CA LEU A 87 -7.01 16.61 17.60
C LEU A 87 -7.97 15.52 18.08
N CYS A 88 -7.45 14.49 18.75
CA CYS A 88 -8.25 13.41 19.31
C CYS A 88 -7.85 13.16 20.78
N GLY A 89 -8.81 13.26 21.70
CA GLY A 89 -8.54 13.07 23.13
C GLY A 89 -9.45 13.91 24.04
N GLY A 90 -9.08 13.98 25.33
CA GLY A 90 -9.82 14.72 26.35
C GLY A 90 -9.42 16.19 26.42
N PHE A 91 -10.01 17.04 25.56
CA PHE A 91 -9.80 18.48 25.58
C PHE A 91 -11.12 19.23 25.30
N GLU A 92 -11.14 20.53 25.63
CA GLU A 92 -12.27 21.41 25.31
C GLU A 92 -12.04 22.02 23.92
N ALA A 93 -13.03 21.87 23.03
CA ALA A 93 -12.89 22.20 21.62
C ALA A 93 -12.67 23.70 21.37
N GLY A 94 -13.36 24.58 22.12
CA GLY A 94 -13.21 26.02 22.02
C GLY A 94 -11.77 26.47 22.34
N ARG A 95 -11.22 26.02 23.47
CA ARG A 95 -9.86 26.29 23.90
C ARG A 95 -8.82 25.74 22.92
N ALA A 96 -9.06 24.55 22.37
CA ALA A 96 -8.19 23.99 21.34
C ALA A 96 -8.20 24.87 20.08
N LEU A 97 -9.36 25.33 19.62
CA LEU A 97 -9.47 26.23 18.47
C LEU A 97 -8.80 27.59 18.73
N GLU A 98 -8.92 28.14 19.94
CA GLU A 98 -8.19 29.36 20.34
C GLU A 98 -6.68 29.17 20.21
N TRP A 99 -6.14 28.04 20.69
CA TRP A 99 -4.72 27.74 20.55
C TRP A 99 -4.31 27.52 19.12
N ILE A 100 -5.08 26.78 18.32
CA ILE A 100 -4.78 26.57 16.91
C ILE A 100 -4.69 27.91 16.18
N LYS A 101 -5.67 28.80 16.39
CA LYS A 101 -5.64 30.16 15.81
C LYS A 101 -4.43 30.94 16.31
N ARG A 102 -4.13 30.90 17.61
CA ARG A 102 -2.98 31.60 18.19
C ARG A 102 -1.63 31.14 17.65
N TYR A 103 -1.46 29.83 17.45
CA TYR A 103 -0.16 29.25 17.10
C TYR A 103 0.04 29.01 15.60
N PHE A 104 -1.04 28.87 14.84
CA PHE A 104 -0.98 28.54 13.40
C PHE A 104 -1.75 29.53 12.53
N GLY A 105 -2.58 30.42 13.08
CA GLY A 105 -3.46 31.30 12.30
C GLY A 105 -2.74 32.34 11.46
N ASP A 106 -1.49 32.69 11.81
CA ASP A 106 -0.68 33.65 11.06
C ASP A 106 0.10 33.01 9.89
N ILE A 107 -0.03 31.69 9.69
CA ILE A 107 0.61 31.00 8.55
C ILE A 107 -0.17 31.33 7.28
N PRO A 108 0.45 31.93 6.25
CA PRO A 108 -0.24 32.27 5.01
C PRO A 108 -0.67 31.00 4.25
N PRO A 109 -1.78 31.05 3.48
CA PRO A 109 -2.13 29.98 2.55
C PRO A 109 -1.05 29.84 1.46
N GLY A 110 -0.99 28.65 0.88
CA GLY A 110 -0.10 28.31 -0.22
C GLY A 110 -0.62 28.85 -1.56
N ALA A 111 0.02 28.40 -2.63
CA ALA A 111 -0.34 28.78 -3.99
C ALA A 111 -1.53 27.96 -4.56
N GLY A 112 -2.28 27.24 -3.71
CA GLY A 112 -3.37 26.34 -4.09
C GLY A 112 -2.94 24.89 -4.36
N THR A 113 -3.93 24.02 -4.57
CA THR A 113 -3.76 22.58 -4.82
C THR A 113 -2.95 22.33 -6.09
N ARG A 114 -1.84 21.60 -5.97
CA ARG A 114 -1.02 21.20 -7.11
C ARG A 114 -1.42 19.81 -7.59
N MET A 115 -1.34 19.62 -8.91
CA MET A 115 -1.63 18.32 -9.54
C MET A 115 -0.64 17.27 -9.05
N ILE A 116 -1.11 16.03 -8.94
CA ILE A 116 -0.25 14.88 -8.67
C ILE A 116 0.73 14.74 -9.85
N PRO A 117 2.05 14.70 -9.60
CA PRO A 117 3.02 14.49 -10.67
C PRO A 117 2.83 13.14 -11.38
N GLY A 118 3.11 13.10 -12.68
CA GLY A 118 3.04 11.88 -13.50
C GLY A 118 1.74 11.71 -14.28
N ASP A 119 1.63 10.59 -14.99
CA ASP A 119 0.45 10.21 -15.75
C ASP A 119 -0.36 9.18 -14.94
N ALA A 120 -1.37 9.68 -14.21
CA ALA A 120 -2.28 8.87 -13.42
C ALA A 120 -3.24 8.02 -14.28
N ASP A 121 -3.44 8.40 -15.55
CA ASP A 121 -4.37 7.73 -16.48
C ASP A 121 -3.67 6.72 -17.39
N ALA A 122 -2.35 6.51 -17.21
CA ALA A 122 -1.52 5.58 -17.99
C ALA A 122 -1.97 4.10 -17.94
N GLU A 123 -3.05 3.80 -17.23
CA GLU A 123 -3.61 2.48 -16.96
C GLU A 123 -4.15 1.75 -18.19
N ARG A 124 -4.45 2.48 -19.28
CA ARG A 124 -5.23 1.96 -20.41
C ARG A 124 -4.55 0.85 -21.19
N GLU A 125 -3.27 0.63 -20.97
CA GLU A 125 -2.53 -0.52 -21.48
C GLU A 125 -2.35 -1.54 -20.33
N ASN A 126 -2.98 -2.72 -20.47
CA ASN A 126 -2.77 -3.91 -19.62
C ASN A 126 -1.36 -4.47 -19.83
N HIS A 127 -0.35 -3.63 -19.60
CA HIS A 127 1.06 -3.96 -19.65
C HIS A 127 1.55 -4.04 -18.22
N VAL A 128 1.22 -5.13 -17.55
CA VAL A 128 2.00 -5.60 -16.40
C VAL A 128 3.19 -6.40 -16.92
N ASP A 129 4.34 -6.26 -16.27
CA ASP A 129 5.45 -7.19 -16.52
C ASP A 129 5.08 -8.56 -15.92
N ALA A 130 4.73 -9.51 -16.78
CA ALA A 130 4.07 -10.75 -16.38
C ALA A 130 4.92 -11.63 -15.45
N GLY A 131 6.26 -11.53 -15.49
CA GLY A 131 7.10 -12.45 -14.74
C GLY A 131 8.55 -12.04 -14.61
N ARG A 132 9.06 -12.04 -13.38
CA ARG A 132 10.47 -11.79 -13.06
C ARG A 132 10.97 -12.78 -12.00
N THR A 133 12.13 -13.37 -12.26
CA THR A 133 12.85 -14.20 -11.29
C THR A 133 14.11 -13.48 -10.83
N VAL A 134 14.36 -13.48 -9.52
CA VAL A 134 15.50 -12.82 -8.88
C VAL A 134 16.25 -13.83 -8.03
N GLU A 135 17.52 -14.06 -8.36
CA GLU A 135 18.43 -14.82 -7.49
C GLU A 135 19.06 -13.88 -6.45
N ALA A 136 18.74 -14.13 -5.18
CA ALA A 136 19.14 -13.27 -4.06
C ALA A 136 19.70 -14.07 -2.88
N ASP A 137 20.44 -13.38 -2.01
CA ASP A 137 20.86 -13.94 -0.72
C ASP A 137 19.67 -13.92 0.25
N VAL A 138 18.77 -14.89 0.06
CA VAL A 138 17.52 -15.03 0.81
C VAL A 138 17.38 -16.46 1.30
N PRO A 139 16.77 -16.69 2.47
CA PRO A 139 16.76 -18.02 3.09
C PRO A 139 15.80 -19.02 2.41
N LEU A 140 14.75 -18.53 1.77
CA LEU A 140 13.68 -19.34 1.19
C LEU A 140 13.22 -18.78 -0.16
N THR A 141 12.64 -19.62 -1.00
CA THR A 141 11.91 -19.16 -2.17
C THR A 141 10.72 -18.31 -1.73
N ARG A 142 10.47 -17.18 -2.39
CA ARG A 142 9.28 -16.37 -2.14
C ARG A 142 8.68 -15.88 -3.44
N VAL A 143 7.37 -16.04 -3.57
CA VAL A 143 6.59 -15.55 -4.72
C VAL A 143 5.72 -14.40 -4.25
N TYR A 144 5.67 -13.35 -5.06
CA TYR A 144 4.71 -12.27 -4.98
C TYR A 144 3.92 -12.21 -6.29
N ALA A 145 2.62 -12.01 -6.21
CA ALA A 145 1.75 -11.68 -7.34
C ALA A 145 1.10 -10.32 -7.09
N GLY A 146 1.37 -9.35 -7.96
CA GLY A 146 0.79 -8.01 -7.89
C GLY A 146 -0.24 -7.80 -9.01
N MET A 147 -1.39 -7.22 -8.67
CA MET A 147 -2.46 -6.91 -9.63
C MET A 147 -3.02 -5.52 -9.36
N ARG A 148 -3.40 -4.79 -10.42
CA ARG A 148 -4.11 -3.52 -10.27
C ARG A 148 -5.56 -3.77 -9.90
N VAL A 149 -6.07 -3.06 -8.91
CA VAL A 149 -7.47 -3.14 -8.46
C VAL A 149 -8.07 -1.73 -8.37
N PRO A 150 -9.41 -1.59 -8.27
CA PRO A 150 -10.04 -0.27 -8.18
C PRO A 150 -9.43 0.57 -7.06
N THR A 151 -9.32 1.89 -7.26
CA THR A 151 -8.79 2.83 -6.27
C THR A 151 -9.63 2.87 -5.02
N PHE A 152 -9.08 3.39 -3.92
CA PHE A 152 -9.75 3.41 -2.62
C PHE A 152 -11.02 4.28 -2.56
N ASP A 153 -11.21 5.20 -3.51
CA ASP A 153 -12.45 5.95 -3.70
C ASP A 153 -13.50 5.25 -4.57
N ASP A 154 -13.13 4.19 -5.29
CA ASP A 154 -14.06 3.38 -6.04
C ASP A 154 -14.91 2.50 -5.10
N PRO A 155 -16.25 2.45 -5.24
CA PRO A 155 -17.10 1.57 -4.45
C PRO A 155 -16.73 0.08 -4.54
N ASN A 156 -16.12 -0.36 -5.64
CA ASN A 156 -15.68 -1.73 -5.85
C ASN A 156 -14.35 -2.07 -5.15
N PHE A 157 -13.67 -1.09 -4.53
CA PHE A 157 -12.47 -1.33 -3.73
C PHE A 157 -12.71 -2.40 -2.65
N TYR A 158 -13.84 -2.34 -1.95
CA TYR A 158 -14.13 -3.28 -0.86
C TYR A 158 -14.34 -4.71 -1.37
N ALA A 159 -14.74 -4.89 -2.64
CA ALA A 159 -14.75 -6.22 -3.24
C ALA A 159 -13.33 -6.76 -3.41
N ALA A 160 -12.35 -5.90 -3.73
CA ALA A 160 -10.93 -6.27 -3.77
C ALA A 160 -10.37 -6.60 -2.39
N ASP A 161 -10.69 -5.79 -1.38
CA ASP A 161 -10.27 -6.03 0.00
C ASP A 161 -10.80 -7.37 0.52
N VAL A 162 -12.11 -7.64 0.31
CA VAL A 162 -12.74 -8.93 0.66
C VAL A 162 -12.13 -10.09 -0.14
N ALA A 163 -11.85 -9.92 -1.44
CA ALA A 163 -11.18 -10.94 -2.24
C ALA A 163 -9.78 -11.29 -1.67
N GLY A 164 -9.01 -10.27 -1.29
CA GLY A 164 -7.72 -10.44 -0.62
C GLY A 164 -7.84 -11.21 0.70
N ASP A 165 -8.85 -10.89 1.50
CA ASP A 165 -9.11 -11.60 2.75
C ASP A 165 -9.50 -13.07 2.56
N ILE A 166 -10.32 -13.37 1.56
CA ILE A 166 -10.67 -14.76 1.18
C ILE A 166 -9.43 -15.52 0.73
N LEU A 167 -8.58 -14.89 -0.08
CA LEU A 167 -7.34 -15.46 -0.61
C LEU A 167 -6.35 -15.80 0.50
N GLY A 168 -5.98 -14.83 1.33
CA GLY A 168 -4.78 -14.92 2.16
C GLY A 168 -4.93 -14.60 3.64
N ARG A 169 -6.06 -14.09 4.12
CA ARG A 169 -6.16 -13.66 5.52
C ARG A 169 -6.56 -14.78 6.47
N GLY A 170 -5.67 -15.06 7.43
CA GLY A 170 -5.89 -16.04 8.48
C GLY A 170 -5.84 -17.49 7.99
N ARG A 171 -6.01 -18.43 8.93
CA ARG A 171 -5.77 -19.86 8.67
C ARG A 171 -6.84 -20.54 7.81
N ALA A 172 -8.01 -19.92 7.69
CA ALA A 172 -9.11 -20.47 6.94
C ALA A 172 -9.15 -19.96 5.47
N SER A 173 -8.22 -19.08 5.09
CA SER A 173 -8.05 -18.58 3.73
C SER A 173 -7.67 -19.69 2.74
N ARG A 174 -7.95 -19.47 1.45
CA ARG A 174 -7.72 -20.48 0.41
C ARG A 174 -6.23 -20.80 0.25
N LEU A 175 -5.38 -19.78 0.21
CA LEU A 175 -3.92 -19.95 0.13
C LEU A 175 -3.39 -20.73 1.34
N HIS A 176 -3.84 -20.43 2.56
CA HIS A 176 -3.34 -21.12 3.74
C HIS A 176 -3.77 -22.59 3.74
N ARG A 177 -5.03 -22.88 3.43
CA ARG A 177 -5.53 -24.25 3.34
C ARG A 177 -4.77 -25.06 2.29
N SER A 178 -4.68 -24.55 1.07
CA SER A 178 -4.06 -25.26 -0.05
C SER A 178 -2.54 -25.35 0.08
N LEU A 179 -1.83 -24.22 0.19
CA LEU A 179 -0.37 -24.20 0.09
C LEU A 179 0.32 -24.54 1.41
N VAL A 180 -0.26 -24.22 2.57
CA VAL A 180 0.40 -24.46 3.87
C VAL A 180 -0.03 -25.81 4.46
N LEU A 181 -1.34 -26.10 4.52
CA LEU A 181 -1.84 -27.29 5.21
C LEU A 181 -1.85 -28.55 4.33
N GLU A 182 -2.46 -28.47 3.15
CA GLU A 182 -2.69 -29.63 2.27
C GLU A 182 -1.43 -30.00 1.48
N ARG A 183 -0.92 -29.08 0.66
CA ARG A 183 0.23 -29.33 -0.23
C ARG A 183 1.58 -29.13 0.45
N ARG A 184 1.62 -28.39 1.56
CA ARG A 184 2.84 -28.07 2.33
C ARG A 184 3.96 -27.46 1.47
N LEU A 185 3.59 -26.65 0.49
CA LEU A 185 4.51 -25.89 -0.35
C LEU A 185 4.98 -24.60 0.31
N ALA A 186 4.13 -23.97 1.12
CA ALA A 186 4.43 -22.70 1.76
C ALA A 186 4.55 -22.85 3.28
N LYS A 187 5.47 -22.08 3.85
CA LYS A 187 5.57 -21.83 5.29
C LYS A 187 4.56 -20.79 5.74
N ASP A 188 4.36 -19.77 4.91
CA ASP A 188 3.48 -18.63 5.20
C ASP A 188 2.96 -18.02 3.90
N VAL A 189 1.75 -17.48 3.98
CA VAL A 189 1.04 -16.84 2.87
C VAL A 189 0.30 -15.61 3.36
N ALA A 190 0.16 -14.62 2.50
CA ALA A 190 -0.60 -13.41 2.78
C ALA A 190 -1.24 -12.88 1.49
N ALA A 191 -2.33 -12.14 1.63
CA ALA A 191 -2.90 -11.32 0.57
C ALA A 191 -3.47 -10.06 1.19
N HIS A 192 -3.27 -8.92 0.55
CA HIS A 192 -3.79 -7.62 1.00
C HIS A 192 -3.89 -6.65 -0.17
N VAL A 193 -4.68 -5.60 0.01
CA VAL A 193 -4.81 -4.49 -0.94
C VAL A 193 -4.18 -3.23 -0.35
N PHE A 194 -3.35 -2.54 -1.13
CA PHE A 194 -2.86 -1.21 -0.81
C PHE A 194 -3.94 -0.18 -1.18
N PRO A 195 -4.49 0.59 -0.22
CA PRO A 195 -5.56 1.56 -0.47
C PRO A 195 -5.02 2.83 -1.12
N LEU A 196 -4.74 2.75 -2.42
CA LEU A 196 -4.17 3.86 -3.19
C LEU A 196 -5.27 4.62 -3.96
N MET A 197 -5.08 5.92 -4.15
CA MET A 197 -6.11 6.85 -4.65
C MET A 197 -5.92 7.25 -6.12
N THR A 198 -4.74 7.01 -6.68
CA THR A 198 -4.36 7.55 -8.01
C THR A 198 -4.20 6.44 -9.03
N GLY A 199 -4.97 6.52 -10.12
CA GLY A 199 -4.97 5.49 -11.18
C GLY A 199 -5.63 4.21 -10.68
N ALA A 200 -4.85 3.35 -10.04
CA ALA A 200 -5.27 2.07 -9.48
C ALA A 200 -4.59 1.79 -8.15
N ALA A 201 -5.33 1.12 -7.28
CA ALA A 201 -4.77 0.42 -6.14
C ALA A 201 -4.06 -0.87 -6.57
N MET A 202 -3.36 -1.49 -5.63
CA MET A 202 -2.62 -2.73 -5.88
C MET A 202 -3.00 -3.79 -4.87
N MET A 203 -3.43 -4.96 -5.37
CA MET A 203 -3.49 -6.18 -4.57
C MET A 203 -2.16 -6.91 -4.67
N VAL A 204 -1.64 -7.39 -3.54
CA VAL A 204 -0.47 -8.27 -3.49
C VAL A 204 -0.80 -9.55 -2.78
N VAL A 205 -0.49 -10.67 -3.43
CA VAL A 205 -0.48 -12.02 -2.85
C VAL A 205 0.97 -12.44 -2.66
N GLN A 206 1.30 -13.01 -1.51
CA GLN A 206 2.63 -13.46 -1.16
C GLN A 206 2.58 -14.91 -0.67
N ALA A 207 3.56 -15.72 -1.07
CA ALA A 207 3.80 -17.06 -0.54
C ALA A 207 5.29 -17.28 -0.32
N THR A 208 5.67 -17.63 0.92
CA THR A 208 7.04 -18.01 1.27
C THR A 208 7.11 -19.52 1.29
N GLY A 209 7.92 -20.10 0.41
CA GLY A 209 8.07 -21.53 0.26
C GLY A 209 8.68 -22.22 1.48
N ASN A 210 8.42 -23.51 1.63
CA ASN A 210 9.22 -24.36 2.51
C ASN A 210 10.62 -24.58 1.92
N LEU A 211 11.55 -25.00 2.77
CA LEU A 211 12.93 -25.25 2.36
C LEU A 211 12.98 -26.30 1.23
N GLY A 212 13.67 -25.95 0.14
CA GLY A 212 13.87 -26.85 -1.00
C GLY A 212 12.66 -26.98 -1.96
N VAL A 213 11.60 -26.21 -1.77
CA VAL A 213 10.46 -26.17 -2.70
C VAL A 213 10.89 -25.59 -4.04
N ASP A 214 10.43 -26.22 -5.12
CA ASP A 214 10.66 -25.74 -6.48
C ASP A 214 9.97 -24.37 -6.68
N PRO A 215 10.71 -23.33 -7.15
CA PRO A 215 10.12 -22.02 -7.35
C PRO A 215 9.00 -21.97 -8.38
N GLY A 216 9.08 -22.78 -9.43
CA GLY A 216 8.04 -22.89 -10.45
C GLY A 216 6.77 -23.52 -9.90
N GLU A 217 6.89 -24.57 -9.09
CA GLU A 217 5.78 -25.22 -8.41
C GLU A 217 5.07 -24.26 -7.44
N LEU A 218 5.83 -23.51 -6.63
CA LEU A 218 5.25 -22.53 -5.71
C LEU A 218 4.53 -21.41 -6.47
N ALA A 219 5.14 -20.88 -7.53
CA ALA A 219 4.54 -19.82 -8.34
C ALA A 219 3.26 -20.30 -9.04
N ALA A 220 3.29 -21.50 -9.62
CA ALA A 220 2.12 -22.11 -10.23
C ALA A 220 1.00 -22.34 -9.20
N ALA A 221 1.33 -22.80 -7.99
CA ALA A 221 0.36 -23.00 -6.92
C ALA A 221 -0.31 -21.69 -6.47
N VAL A 222 0.45 -20.58 -6.40
CA VAL A 222 -0.13 -19.25 -6.11
C VAL A 222 -1.08 -18.81 -7.21
N VAL A 223 -0.67 -18.92 -8.47
CA VAL A 223 -1.49 -18.57 -9.63
C VAL A 223 -2.77 -19.41 -9.67
N GLU A 224 -2.67 -20.72 -9.41
CA GLU A 224 -3.81 -21.63 -9.34
C GLU A 224 -4.84 -21.18 -8.29
N GLN A 225 -4.42 -20.65 -7.14
CA GLN A 225 -5.36 -20.15 -6.13
C GLN A 225 -5.99 -18.80 -6.51
N ILE A 226 -5.27 -17.95 -7.25
CA ILE A 226 -5.79 -16.67 -7.75
C ILE A 226 -6.83 -16.92 -8.85
N GLU A 227 -6.49 -17.74 -9.85
CA GLU A 227 -7.37 -18.08 -10.96
C GLU A 227 -8.52 -19.01 -10.52
N GLY A 228 -8.24 -19.86 -9.54
CA GLY A 228 -9.18 -20.78 -8.92
C GLY A 228 -10.05 -20.13 -7.83
N LEU A 229 -10.10 -18.79 -7.74
CA LEU A 229 -11.05 -18.15 -6.82
C LEU A 229 -12.51 -18.53 -7.13
N GLY A 230 -12.77 -19.03 -8.35
CA GLY A 230 -13.95 -19.84 -8.66
C GLY A 230 -15.25 -19.19 -8.18
N ALA A 231 -16.22 -19.99 -7.75
CA ALA A 231 -17.42 -19.46 -7.10
C ALA A 231 -17.10 -18.96 -5.68
N ILE A 232 -17.53 -17.74 -5.37
CA ILE A 232 -17.43 -17.14 -4.05
C ILE A 232 -18.67 -17.50 -3.22
N SER A 233 -18.45 -18.11 -2.05
CA SER A 233 -19.54 -18.44 -1.14
C SER A 233 -19.90 -17.27 -0.22
N SER A 234 -21.17 -17.19 0.19
CA SER A 234 -21.63 -16.20 1.18
C SER A 234 -20.95 -16.36 2.53
N GLU A 235 -20.56 -17.59 2.91
CA GLU A 235 -19.81 -17.86 4.14
C GLU A 235 -18.40 -17.28 4.10
N GLU A 236 -17.70 -17.41 2.97
CA GLU A 236 -16.37 -16.82 2.80
C GLU A 236 -16.41 -15.29 2.87
N VAL A 237 -17.40 -14.67 2.21
CA VAL A 237 -17.60 -13.22 2.28
C VAL A 237 -17.93 -12.78 3.70
N ALA A 238 -18.90 -13.43 4.36
CA ALA A 238 -19.29 -13.09 5.73
C ALA A 238 -18.10 -13.18 6.71
N ARG A 239 -17.24 -14.20 6.54
CA ARG A 239 -16.02 -14.36 7.34
C ARG A 239 -15.02 -13.25 7.06
N ALA A 240 -14.73 -12.96 5.79
CA ALA A 240 -13.79 -11.90 5.40
C ALA A 240 -14.25 -10.54 5.95
N VAL A 241 -15.52 -10.20 5.76
CA VAL A 241 -16.15 -8.98 6.31
C VAL A 241 -16.02 -8.93 7.82
N ALA A 242 -16.32 -10.01 8.54
CA ALA A 242 -16.19 -10.03 10.01
C ALA A 242 -14.73 -9.82 10.49
N MET A 243 -13.76 -10.37 9.76
CA MET A 243 -12.33 -10.20 10.08
C MET A 243 -11.85 -8.77 9.82
N ALA A 244 -12.22 -8.18 8.68
CA ALA A 244 -11.89 -6.80 8.36
C ALA A 244 -12.62 -5.81 9.30
N GLU A 245 -13.88 -6.05 9.65
CA GLU A 245 -14.61 -5.26 10.64
C GLU A 245 -13.90 -5.28 12.00
N THR A 246 -13.49 -6.47 12.47
CA THR A 246 -12.74 -6.61 13.73
C THR A 246 -11.43 -5.81 13.69
N ALA A 247 -10.73 -5.83 12.56
CA ALA A 247 -9.48 -5.08 12.39
C ALA A 247 -9.72 -3.57 12.42
N ILE A 248 -10.76 -3.07 11.74
CA ILE A 248 -11.14 -1.66 11.76
C ILE A 248 -11.50 -1.23 13.19
N LEU A 249 -12.33 -1.99 13.90
CA LEU A 249 -12.70 -1.70 15.28
C LEU A 249 -11.48 -1.66 16.20
N GLY A 250 -10.56 -2.63 16.06
CA GLY A 250 -9.31 -2.65 16.81
C GLY A 250 -8.41 -1.43 16.54
N GLN A 251 -8.35 -0.94 15.31
CA GLN A 251 -7.66 0.32 14.99
C GLN A 251 -8.37 1.51 15.67
N LEU A 252 -9.70 1.55 15.61
CA LEU A 252 -10.49 2.60 16.24
C LEU A 252 -10.42 2.57 17.77
N GLU A 253 -9.95 1.51 18.43
CA GLU A 253 -9.72 1.53 19.87
C GLU A 253 -8.53 2.42 20.27
N VAL A 254 -7.55 2.60 19.37
CA VAL A 254 -6.34 3.37 19.67
C VAL A 254 -6.54 4.84 19.30
N VAL A 255 -6.38 5.75 20.29
CA VAL A 255 -6.64 7.20 20.11
C VAL A 255 -5.79 7.81 18.98
N ALA A 256 -4.51 7.43 18.89
CA ALA A 256 -3.63 7.90 17.82
C ALA A 256 -4.11 7.42 16.43
N GLN A 257 -4.49 6.15 16.30
CA GLN A 257 -5.00 5.58 15.05
C GLN A 257 -6.33 6.23 14.63
N ARG A 258 -7.21 6.56 15.58
CA ARG A 258 -8.41 7.36 15.28
C ARG A 258 -8.06 8.72 14.69
N ALA A 259 -7.06 9.41 15.27
CA ALA A 259 -6.61 10.70 14.74
C ALA A 259 -6.01 10.56 13.32
N ASP A 260 -5.22 9.53 13.09
CA ASP A 260 -4.62 9.24 11.78
C ASP A 260 -5.69 8.94 10.73
N LEU A 261 -6.68 8.10 11.05
CA LEU A 261 -7.78 7.77 10.15
C LEU A 261 -8.66 8.99 9.84
N LEU A 262 -9.02 9.80 10.84
CA LEU A 262 -9.75 11.05 10.62
C LEU A 262 -8.98 11.99 9.69
N SER A 263 -7.66 12.10 9.88
CA SER A 263 -6.80 12.93 9.03
C SER A 263 -6.73 12.38 7.61
N MET A 264 -6.56 11.07 7.46
CA MET A 264 -6.54 10.38 6.17
C MET A 264 -7.86 10.58 5.41
N PHE A 265 -9.00 10.34 6.04
CA PHE A 265 -10.30 10.49 5.39
C PHE A 265 -10.60 11.95 5.01
N ALA A 266 -10.25 12.90 5.86
CA ALA A 266 -10.35 14.32 5.52
C ALA A 266 -9.43 14.71 4.36
N THR A 267 -8.21 14.18 4.33
CA THR A 267 -7.20 14.53 3.30
C THR A 267 -7.52 13.91 1.95
N GLN A 268 -7.92 12.63 1.92
CA GLN A 268 -8.14 11.89 0.68
C GLN A 268 -9.57 12.06 0.12
N PHE A 269 -10.57 12.23 0.99
CA PHE A 269 -11.98 12.28 0.58
C PHE A 269 -12.68 13.59 0.89
N GLY A 270 -12.02 14.53 1.59
CA GLY A 270 -12.67 15.75 2.06
C GLY A 270 -13.73 15.52 3.14
N ASP A 271 -13.80 14.30 3.71
CA ASP A 271 -14.85 13.91 4.65
C ASP A 271 -14.28 13.04 5.79
N PRO A 272 -13.91 13.62 6.95
CA PRO A 272 -13.47 12.83 8.10
C PRO A 272 -14.57 11.93 8.67
N ALA A 273 -15.85 12.23 8.45
CA ALA A 273 -16.96 11.43 8.97
C ALA A 273 -17.13 10.11 8.22
N ARG A 274 -16.51 9.99 7.03
CA ARG A 274 -16.48 8.76 6.23
C ARG A 274 -16.02 7.54 7.04
N ILE A 275 -15.11 7.71 8.00
CA ILE A 275 -14.66 6.64 8.92
C ILE A 275 -15.83 5.87 9.57
N SER A 276 -16.96 6.55 9.81
CA SER A 276 -18.14 5.97 10.46
C SER A 276 -18.98 5.09 9.54
N THR A 277 -18.75 5.14 8.23
CA THR A 277 -19.50 4.39 7.21
C THR A 277 -18.67 3.30 6.54
N GLU A 278 -17.38 3.17 6.88
CA GLU A 278 -16.49 2.16 6.29
C GLU A 278 -16.93 0.72 6.58
N ILE A 279 -17.40 0.45 7.79
CA ILE A 279 -17.93 -0.87 8.16
C ILE A 279 -19.19 -1.19 7.35
N ASP A 280 -20.06 -0.21 7.09
CA ASP A 280 -21.26 -0.43 6.29
C ASP A 280 -20.92 -0.68 4.81
N ARG A 281 -19.92 0.01 4.26
CA ARG A 281 -19.41 -0.26 2.90
C ARG A 281 -18.85 -1.68 2.78
N LEU A 282 -18.08 -2.12 3.77
CA LEU A 282 -17.56 -3.48 3.82
C LEU A 282 -18.67 -4.52 3.93
N ARG A 283 -19.68 -4.29 4.78
CA ARG A 283 -20.84 -5.18 4.94
C ARG A 283 -21.75 -5.24 3.71
N ALA A 284 -21.70 -4.23 2.85
CA ALA A 284 -22.46 -4.20 1.60
C ALA A 284 -21.86 -5.09 0.50
N VAL A 285 -20.63 -5.60 0.67
CA VAL A 285 -19.99 -6.47 -0.32
C VAL A 285 -20.74 -7.79 -0.44
N THR A 286 -21.11 -8.16 -1.68
CA THR A 286 -21.79 -9.41 -1.99
C THR A 286 -20.85 -10.41 -2.68
N PRO A 287 -21.15 -11.72 -2.66
CA PRO A 287 -20.39 -12.70 -3.42
C PRO A 287 -20.27 -12.37 -4.91
N GLU A 288 -21.34 -11.82 -5.51
CA GLU A 288 -21.36 -11.42 -6.92
C GLU A 288 -20.41 -10.26 -7.19
N ALA A 289 -20.34 -9.26 -6.31
CA ALA A 289 -19.40 -8.15 -6.46
C ALA A 289 -17.94 -8.63 -6.40
N VAL A 290 -17.63 -9.56 -5.50
CA VAL A 290 -16.30 -10.20 -5.42
C VAL A 290 -16.02 -11.02 -6.68
N GLN A 291 -17.01 -11.78 -7.17
CA GLN A 291 -16.90 -12.56 -8.40
C GLN A 291 -16.58 -11.68 -9.61
N THR A 292 -17.33 -10.59 -9.81
CA THR A 292 -17.09 -9.63 -10.90
C THR A 292 -15.69 -9.04 -10.82
N LEU A 293 -15.23 -8.64 -9.63
CA LEU A 293 -13.88 -8.12 -9.47
C LEU A 293 -12.80 -9.16 -9.82
N VAL A 294 -12.98 -10.42 -9.44
CA VAL A 294 -12.05 -11.50 -9.80
C VAL A 294 -11.96 -11.64 -11.32
N GLU A 295 -13.09 -11.66 -12.00
CA GLU A 295 -13.16 -11.80 -13.46
C GLU A 295 -12.54 -10.62 -14.20
N GLU A 296 -12.76 -9.40 -13.70
CA GLU A 296 -12.29 -8.17 -14.36
C GLU A 296 -10.84 -7.82 -14.05
N ARG A 297 -10.35 -8.15 -12.84
CA ARG A 297 -9.08 -7.61 -12.31
C ARG A 297 -8.05 -8.65 -11.92
N LEU A 298 -8.43 -9.90 -11.67
CA LEU A 298 -7.47 -10.96 -11.29
C LEU A 298 -7.11 -11.86 -12.49
N GLU A 299 -7.44 -11.42 -13.71
CA GLU A 299 -7.09 -12.10 -14.95
C GLU A 299 -5.57 -12.14 -15.21
N PRO A 300 -5.07 -13.11 -16.01
CA PRO A 300 -3.64 -13.23 -16.30
C PRO A 300 -3.00 -11.96 -16.88
N GLY A 301 -3.75 -11.18 -17.66
CA GLY A 301 -3.28 -9.94 -18.30
C GLY A 301 -3.02 -8.78 -17.32
N ASN A 302 -3.49 -8.86 -16.09
CA ASN A 302 -3.31 -7.84 -15.05
C ASN A 302 -2.45 -8.33 -13.87
N ARG A 303 -1.71 -9.43 -14.06
CA ARG A 303 -0.89 -10.05 -13.01
C ARG A 303 0.61 -9.98 -13.30
N ALA A 304 1.36 -9.38 -12.39
CA ALA A 304 2.82 -9.43 -12.34
C ALA A 304 3.28 -10.48 -11.31
N ILE A 305 4.17 -11.41 -11.72
CA ILE A 305 4.73 -12.44 -10.81
C ILE A 305 6.21 -12.16 -10.54
N LEU A 306 6.58 -11.94 -9.28
CA LEU A 306 7.96 -11.80 -8.82
C LEU A 306 8.37 -12.99 -7.97
N THR A 307 9.37 -13.74 -8.42
CA THR A 307 9.88 -14.92 -7.72
C THR A 307 11.31 -14.69 -7.24
N TYR A 308 11.53 -14.76 -5.94
CA TYR A 308 12.86 -14.81 -5.34
C TYR A 308 13.31 -16.26 -5.18
N VAL A 309 14.54 -16.53 -5.61
CA VAL A 309 15.19 -17.83 -5.48
C VAL A 309 16.46 -17.65 -4.64
N PRO A 310 16.66 -18.46 -3.59
CA PRO A 310 17.91 -18.47 -2.83
C PRO A 310 19.11 -18.76 -3.75
N ARG A 311 20.17 -17.98 -3.63
CA ARG A 311 21.45 -18.32 -4.27
C ARG A 311 21.94 -19.65 -3.70
N ALA A 312 22.41 -20.54 -4.57
CA ALA A 312 23.11 -21.74 -4.14
C ALA A 312 24.32 -21.32 -3.30
N SER A 313 24.49 -21.90 -2.12
CA SER A 313 25.70 -21.70 -1.32
C SER A 313 26.91 -22.18 -2.14
N ALA A 314 27.87 -21.28 -2.39
CA ALA A 314 29.13 -21.59 -3.04
C ALA A 314 30.03 -22.49 -2.16
#